data_AF-A0A6V8CNN0-F1
#
_entry.id   AF-A0A6V8CNN0-F1
#
_cell.length_a   1.000
_cell.length_b   1.000
_cell.length_c   1.000
_cell.angle_alpha   90.00
_cell.angle_beta   90.00
_cell.angle_gamma   90.00
#
_symmetry.space_group_name_H-M   'P 1'
#
loop_
_entity.id
_entity.type
_entity.pdbx_description
1 polymer ?
#
loop_
_entity_poly.entity_id
_entity_poly.type
_entity_poly.pdbx_seq_one_letter_code
_entity_poly.pdbx_strand_id
1 'polypeptide(L)'
;MSSYVWGAGDFYRDAFSSEAFFGFRILIAWASILILLWCLGLSALIWRARKKGYENNFMSVLLVCEGIKATFLLSSGILYIRKYEALQDVLWIWTIDVFFTAHVISILMYFCIPIYYRLKRLSFLHRDSFKKHAWYLTVIFGIAIWALIRTAPAFDISDASWITCQEGDPQAELHTWFGEEQEWMRDVVDEVGPCTQDFETTIVTQPDGAWAIVVLSPLASLMALLLIRSSIRSHLEGENPDISSSLTSRSLYIGFLGKVISFFLYVVLLTILTILHGDQVTFINETIWRYGEASSFDRFKLFLWIFSFVITPIGIAFECMMFVHATLK
;
A
#
# COMPACT_ATOMS: atom_id res chain seq x y z
N MET A 1 -7.61 36.39 -8.57
CA MET A 1 -7.24 35.30 -9.50
C MET A 1 -5.75 35.34 -9.70
N SER A 2 -5.03 34.78 -8.73
CA SER A 2 -3.59 34.60 -8.87
C SER A 2 -3.34 33.47 -9.88
N SER A 3 -2.51 33.73 -10.87
CA SER A 3 -2.06 32.75 -11.88
C SER A 3 -0.87 31.93 -11.38
N TYR A 4 -0.65 31.89 -10.06
CA TYR A 4 0.52 31.26 -9.48
C TYR A 4 0.40 29.74 -9.59
N VAL A 5 1.39 29.12 -10.22
CA VAL A 5 1.46 27.68 -10.47
C VAL A 5 2.86 27.24 -10.09
N TRP A 6 2.95 26.30 -9.15
CA TRP A 6 4.23 25.81 -8.67
C TRP A 6 5.08 25.21 -9.77
N GLY A 7 6.38 25.54 -9.75
CA GLY A 7 7.39 24.84 -10.52
C GLY A 7 7.89 23.58 -9.80
N ALA A 8 8.69 22.78 -10.51
CA ALA A 8 9.40 21.66 -9.90
C ALA A 8 10.33 22.09 -8.75
N GLY A 9 10.93 23.29 -8.86
CA GLY A 9 11.77 23.86 -7.81
C GLY A 9 11.00 24.14 -6.52
N ASP A 10 9.80 24.70 -6.63
CA ASP A 10 8.94 25.03 -5.49
C ASP A 10 8.48 23.75 -4.78
N PHE A 11 8.05 22.74 -5.55
CA PHE A 11 7.68 21.42 -5.03
C PHE A 11 8.81 20.78 -4.20
N TYR A 12 10.03 20.70 -4.74
CA TYR A 12 11.12 20.07 -4.00
C TYR A 12 11.62 20.95 -2.85
N ARG A 13 11.51 22.27 -2.94
CA ARG A 13 11.85 23.17 -1.83
C ARG A 13 10.92 22.98 -0.64
N ASP A 14 9.61 22.89 -0.88
CA ASP A 14 8.63 22.56 0.17
C ASP A 14 8.83 21.15 0.70
N ALA A 15 8.94 20.16 -0.17
CA ALA A 15 9.06 18.78 0.26
C ALA A 15 10.33 18.48 1.08
N PHE A 16 11.43 19.22 0.86
CA PHE A 16 12.67 19.12 1.64
C PHE A 16 12.81 20.19 2.73
N SER A 17 11.77 20.96 3.01
CA SER A 17 11.75 21.93 4.11
C SER A 17 11.78 21.26 5.48
N SER A 18 12.10 22.03 6.52
CA SER A 18 11.90 21.62 7.92
C SER A 18 10.46 21.23 8.19
N GLU A 19 9.51 21.93 7.55
CA GLU A 19 8.09 21.71 7.74
C GLU A 19 7.59 20.39 7.16
N ALA A 20 8.35 19.82 6.22
CA ALA A 20 8.11 18.52 5.60
C ALA A 20 9.06 17.42 6.10
N PHE A 21 9.72 17.65 7.24
CA PHE A 21 10.72 16.75 7.83
C PHE A 21 11.86 16.39 6.86
N PHE A 22 12.36 17.37 6.12
CA PHE A 22 13.51 17.24 5.23
C PHE A 22 13.37 16.10 4.21
N GLY A 23 12.17 15.97 3.62
CA GLY A 23 11.91 14.99 2.56
C GLY A 23 11.61 13.59 3.05
N PHE A 24 11.25 13.40 4.32
CA PHE A 24 10.99 12.07 4.87
C PHE A 24 9.94 11.29 4.06
N ARG A 25 8.84 11.93 3.64
CA ARG A 25 7.83 11.31 2.78
C ARG A 25 8.39 10.92 1.40
N ILE A 26 9.18 11.79 0.78
CA ILE A 26 9.86 11.48 -0.49
C ILE A 26 10.76 10.26 -0.32
N LEU A 27 11.58 10.22 0.74
CA LEU A 27 12.45 9.07 0.99
C LEU A 27 11.66 7.75 1.10
N ILE A 28 10.49 7.76 1.74
CA ILE A 28 9.60 6.59 1.82
C ILE A 28 9.10 6.18 0.44
N ALA A 29 8.63 7.13 -0.36
CA ALA A 29 8.14 6.87 -1.72
C ALA A 29 9.24 6.24 -2.60
N TRP A 30 10.45 6.80 -2.58
CA TRP A 30 11.58 6.29 -3.36
C TRP A 30 12.11 4.95 -2.85
N ALA A 31 12.18 4.75 -1.53
CA ALA A 31 12.51 3.45 -0.94
C ALA A 31 11.50 2.37 -1.36
N SER A 32 10.22 2.73 -1.48
CA SER A 32 9.16 1.82 -1.93
C SER A 32 9.33 1.39 -3.39
N ILE A 33 9.82 2.27 -4.27
CA ILE A 33 10.19 1.92 -5.65
C ILE A 33 11.33 0.90 -5.66
N LEU A 34 12.36 1.10 -4.84
CA LEU A 34 13.47 0.16 -4.72
C LEU A 34 12.99 -1.22 -4.25
N ILE A 35 12.05 -1.26 -3.29
CA ILE A 35 11.43 -2.50 -2.82
C ILE A 35 10.62 -3.17 -3.92
N LEU A 36 9.86 -2.42 -4.72
CA LEU A 36 9.15 -2.96 -5.90
C LEU A 36 10.15 -3.60 -6.87
N LEU A 37 11.22 -2.87 -7.26
CA LEU A 37 12.24 -3.38 -8.17
C LEU A 37 12.90 -4.66 -7.64
N TRP A 38 13.15 -4.72 -6.33
CA TRP A 38 13.65 -5.92 -5.67
C TRP A 38 12.65 -7.09 -5.77
N CYS A 39 11.37 -6.86 -5.44
CA CYS A 39 10.32 -7.87 -5.55
C CYS A 39 10.17 -8.39 -6.99
N LEU A 40 10.22 -7.50 -7.99
CA LEU A 40 10.19 -7.86 -9.42
C LEU A 40 11.41 -8.69 -9.82
N GLY A 41 12.61 -8.29 -9.39
CA GLY A 41 13.84 -9.02 -9.66
C GLY A 41 13.78 -10.45 -9.10
N LEU A 42 13.30 -10.61 -7.88
CA LEU A 42 13.13 -11.93 -7.27
C LEU A 42 12.02 -12.75 -7.89
N SER A 43 10.90 -12.12 -8.22
CA SER A 43 9.81 -12.76 -8.94
C SER A 43 10.33 -13.35 -10.26
N ALA A 44 11.12 -12.60 -11.02
CA ALA A 44 11.74 -13.07 -12.26
C ALA A 44 12.73 -14.23 -12.03
N LEU A 45 13.52 -14.19 -10.95
CA LEU A 45 14.45 -15.27 -10.59
C LEU A 45 13.70 -16.56 -10.22
N ILE A 46 12.64 -16.46 -9.40
CA ILE A 46 11.80 -17.59 -9.00
C ILE A 46 11.10 -18.21 -10.21
N TRP A 47 10.57 -17.35 -11.09
CA TRP A 47 9.94 -17.78 -12.34
C TRP A 47 10.92 -18.55 -13.24
N ARG A 48 12.18 -18.07 -13.33
CA ARG A 48 13.22 -18.71 -14.13
C ARG A 48 13.74 -20.01 -13.52
N ALA A 49 13.67 -20.18 -12.19
CA ALA A 49 14.12 -21.36 -11.46
C ALA A 49 13.20 -22.61 -11.63
N ARG A 50 12.75 -22.89 -12.87
CA ARG A 50 11.72 -23.86 -13.32
C ARG A 50 11.81 -25.32 -12.83
N LYS A 51 12.72 -25.68 -11.93
CA LYS A 51 12.81 -27.03 -11.35
C LYS A 51 11.70 -27.35 -10.33
N LYS A 52 11.03 -26.35 -9.75
CA LYS A 52 10.01 -26.52 -8.70
C LYS A 52 8.63 -25.97 -9.13
N GLY A 53 7.91 -26.73 -9.96
CA GLY A 53 6.44 -26.75 -10.01
C GLY A 53 5.63 -25.44 -10.13
N TYR A 54 4.31 -25.57 -10.08
CA TYR A 54 3.38 -24.45 -10.15
C TYR A 54 3.46 -23.52 -8.92
N GLU A 55 4.08 -23.99 -7.84
CA GLU A 55 4.37 -23.25 -6.61
C GLU A 55 5.26 -22.02 -6.87
N ASN A 56 6.26 -22.14 -7.75
CA ASN A 56 7.11 -21.01 -8.14
C ASN A 56 6.32 -19.94 -8.89
N ASN A 57 5.39 -20.32 -9.77
CA ASN A 57 4.54 -19.37 -10.48
C ASN A 57 3.63 -18.61 -9.50
N PHE A 58 3.04 -19.33 -8.56
CA PHE A 58 2.25 -18.74 -7.49
C PHE A 58 3.08 -17.75 -6.67
N MET A 59 4.28 -18.15 -6.21
CA MET A 59 5.13 -17.27 -5.40
C MET A 59 5.60 -16.04 -6.17
N SER A 60 5.95 -16.22 -7.45
CA SER A 60 6.37 -15.14 -8.35
C SER A 60 5.26 -14.10 -8.51
N VAL A 61 4.03 -14.51 -8.80
CA VAL A 61 2.91 -13.57 -8.95
C VAL A 61 2.58 -12.88 -7.62
N LEU A 62 2.62 -13.62 -6.51
CA LEU A 62 2.38 -13.03 -5.19
C LEU A 62 3.38 -11.92 -4.90
N LEU A 63 4.68 -12.16 -5.14
CA LEU A 63 5.74 -11.17 -4.97
C LEU A 63 5.55 -9.91 -5.82
N VAL A 64 5.08 -10.05 -7.06
CA VAL A 64 4.76 -8.87 -7.90
C VAL A 64 3.68 -8.03 -7.22
N CYS A 65 2.61 -8.67 -6.73
CA CYS A 65 1.51 -7.99 -6.06
C CYS A 65 1.99 -7.32 -4.75
N GLU A 66 2.79 -8.01 -3.94
CA GLU A 66 3.38 -7.42 -2.72
C GLU A 66 4.26 -6.20 -3.06
N GLY A 67 5.12 -6.29 -4.08
CA GLY A 67 5.95 -5.18 -4.52
C GLY A 67 5.14 -3.96 -4.96
N ILE A 68 4.05 -4.17 -5.71
CA ILE A 68 3.16 -3.08 -6.15
C ILE A 68 2.54 -2.38 -4.95
N LYS A 69 2.06 -3.13 -3.95
CA LYS A 69 1.46 -2.57 -2.73
C LYS A 69 2.40 -1.67 -1.95
N ALA A 70 3.72 -1.90 -2.01
CA ALA A 70 4.69 -1.02 -1.35
C ALA A 70 4.64 0.40 -1.93
N THR A 71 4.27 0.57 -3.20
CA THR A 71 4.37 1.84 -3.93
C THR A 71 3.16 2.78 -3.82
N PHE A 72 2.35 2.63 -2.78
CA PHE A 72 1.14 3.45 -2.57
C PHE A 72 1.40 4.96 -2.41
N LEU A 73 2.64 5.35 -2.10
CA LEU A 73 3.06 6.77 -2.02
C LEU A 73 3.77 7.29 -3.27
N LEU A 74 3.80 6.51 -4.36
CA LEU A 74 4.60 6.84 -5.55
C LEU A 74 4.30 8.25 -6.08
N SER A 75 3.02 8.59 -6.26
CA SER A 75 2.61 9.91 -6.77
C SER A 75 3.19 11.05 -5.92
N SER A 76 3.12 10.94 -4.59
CA SER A 76 3.65 11.96 -3.68
C SER A 76 5.17 12.14 -3.72
N GLY A 77 5.92 11.20 -4.30
CA GLY A 77 7.36 11.30 -4.46
C GLY A 77 7.83 12.01 -5.73
N ILE A 78 6.92 12.28 -6.68
CA ILE A 78 7.26 12.75 -8.03
C ILE A 78 6.31 13.88 -8.44
N LEU A 79 6.74 15.14 -8.25
CA LEU A 79 6.08 16.34 -8.79
C LEU A 79 4.56 16.36 -8.62
N TYR A 80 4.07 16.08 -7.41
CA TYR A 80 2.64 15.98 -7.10
C TYR A 80 2.00 17.36 -6.99
N ILE A 81 1.91 18.05 -8.12
CA ILE A 81 1.43 19.42 -8.30
C ILE A 81 0.65 19.54 -9.62
N ARG A 82 -0.29 20.48 -9.67
CA ARG A 82 -1.18 20.86 -10.79
C ARG A 82 -0.44 21.15 -12.08
N LYS A 83 0.75 21.77 -12.02
CA LYS A 83 1.56 22.00 -13.23
C LYS A 83 1.88 20.71 -13.99
N TYR A 84 2.03 19.60 -13.26
CA TYR A 84 2.31 18.28 -13.77
C TYR A 84 1.09 17.36 -13.64
N GLU A 85 -0.12 17.91 -13.65
CA GLU A 85 -1.37 17.14 -13.52
C GLU A 85 -1.44 15.96 -14.51
N ALA A 86 -1.05 16.15 -15.77
CA ALA A 86 -1.02 15.07 -16.76
C ALA A 86 -0.08 13.90 -16.38
N LEU A 87 1.02 14.17 -15.66
CA LEU A 87 1.86 13.12 -15.09
C LEU A 87 1.13 12.46 -13.92
N GLN A 88 0.44 13.25 -13.10
CA GLN A 88 -0.33 12.76 -11.98
C GLN A 88 -1.53 11.92 -12.39
N ASP A 89 -2.19 12.18 -13.52
CA ASP A 89 -3.25 11.32 -14.06
C ASP A 89 -2.74 9.89 -14.29
N VAL A 90 -1.51 9.77 -14.81
CA VAL A 90 -0.88 8.46 -15.04
C VAL A 90 -0.46 7.81 -13.73
N LEU A 91 0.19 8.56 -12.84
CA LEU A 91 0.61 8.06 -11.53
C LEU A 91 -0.58 7.73 -10.63
N TRP A 92 -1.71 8.39 -10.81
CA TRP A 92 -2.95 8.17 -10.08
C TRP A 92 -3.52 6.78 -10.35
N ILE A 93 -3.57 6.37 -11.63
CA ILE A 93 -3.95 5.00 -12.01
C ILE A 93 -3.06 3.98 -11.31
N TRP A 94 -1.76 4.25 -11.19
CA TRP A 94 -0.86 3.37 -10.46
C TRP A 94 -1.15 3.35 -8.95
N THR A 95 -1.22 4.52 -8.33
CA THR A 95 -1.42 4.70 -6.89
C THR A 95 -2.78 4.16 -6.41
N ILE A 96 -3.81 4.20 -7.25
CA ILE A 96 -5.15 3.74 -6.92
C ILE A 96 -5.43 2.38 -7.57
N ASP A 97 -5.62 2.33 -8.89
CA ASP A 97 -6.17 1.15 -9.55
C ASP A 97 -5.24 -0.05 -9.48
N VAL A 98 -3.96 0.16 -9.79
CA VAL A 98 -2.96 -0.93 -9.77
C VAL A 98 -2.72 -1.38 -8.33
N PHE A 99 -2.68 -0.45 -7.38
CA PHE A 99 -2.56 -0.73 -5.95
C PHE A 99 -3.71 -1.57 -5.37
N PHE A 100 -4.97 -1.20 -5.63
CA PHE A 100 -6.14 -1.94 -5.15
C PHE A 100 -6.29 -3.28 -5.87
N THR A 101 -6.01 -3.33 -7.16
CA THR A 101 -5.97 -4.59 -7.92
C THR A 101 -4.96 -5.56 -7.29
N ALA A 102 -3.76 -5.10 -6.93
CA ALA A 102 -2.76 -5.92 -6.26
C ALA A 102 -3.23 -6.43 -4.88
N HIS A 103 -3.97 -5.62 -4.12
CA HIS A 103 -4.59 -6.06 -2.87
C HIS A 103 -5.59 -7.20 -3.09
N VAL A 104 -6.52 -7.03 -4.04
CA VAL A 104 -7.55 -8.04 -4.35
C VAL A 104 -6.88 -9.34 -4.81
N ILE A 105 -5.89 -9.25 -5.72
CA ILE A 105 -5.14 -10.44 -6.18
C ILE A 105 -4.43 -11.12 -5.01
N SER A 106 -3.67 -10.38 -4.19
CA SER A 106 -2.98 -10.94 -3.02
C SER A 106 -3.94 -11.66 -2.06
N ILE A 107 -5.11 -11.07 -1.78
CA ILE A 107 -6.16 -11.70 -0.95
C ILE A 107 -6.57 -13.05 -1.53
N LEU A 108 -6.93 -13.09 -2.81
CA LEU A 108 -7.32 -14.34 -3.49
C LEU A 108 -6.18 -15.37 -3.46
N MET A 109 -4.94 -14.93 -3.68
CA MET A 109 -3.78 -15.79 -3.63
C MET A 109 -3.53 -16.38 -2.23
N TYR A 110 -3.71 -15.60 -1.16
CA TYR A 110 -3.62 -16.11 0.21
C TYR A 110 -4.64 -17.21 0.49
N PHE A 111 -5.87 -17.07 -0.02
CA PHE A 111 -6.88 -18.13 0.04
C PHE A 111 -6.50 -19.38 -0.78
N CYS A 112 -5.64 -19.24 -1.80
CA CYS A 112 -5.15 -20.35 -2.61
C CYS A 112 -3.94 -21.11 -2.02
N ILE A 113 -3.38 -20.68 -0.89
CA ILE A 113 -2.25 -21.40 -0.23
C ILE A 113 -2.51 -22.91 -0.04
N PRO A 114 -3.69 -23.38 0.40
CA PRO A 114 -4.01 -24.80 0.50
C PRO A 114 -3.84 -25.61 -0.79
N ILE A 115 -3.93 -24.97 -1.97
CA ILE A 115 -3.76 -25.62 -3.27
C ILE A 115 -2.29 -25.97 -3.50
N TYR A 116 -1.38 -25.06 -3.09
CA TYR A 116 0.06 -25.17 -3.32
C TYR A 116 0.81 -25.85 -2.17
N TYR A 117 0.33 -25.72 -0.93
CA TYR A 117 0.94 -26.29 0.27
C TYR A 117 -0.03 -27.28 0.93
N ARG A 118 0.41 -28.53 1.11
CA ARG A 118 -0.48 -29.62 1.54
C ARG A 118 -0.95 -29.42 2.98
N LEU A 119 -2.26 -29.59 3.19
CA LEU A 119 -2.90 -29.54 4.51
C LEU A 119 -3.63 -30.85 4.79
N LYS A 120 -3.59 -31.33 6.04
CA LYS A 120 -4.25 -32.60 6.42
C LYS A 120 -5.77 -32.56 6.23
N ARG A 121 -6.43 -31.45 6.60
CA ARG A 121 -7.89 -31.26 6.49
C ARG A 121 -8.37 -30.83 5.09
N LEU A 122 -7.51 -30.18 4.31
CA LEU A 122 -7.84 -29.65 2.98
C LEU A 122 -7.04 -30.34 1.87
N SER A 123 -6.65 -31.60 2.09
CA SER A 123 -5.81 -32.36 1.16
C SER A 123 -6.44 -32.53 -0.22
N PHE A 124 -7.77 -32.45 -0.31
CA PHE A 124 -8.51 -32.52 -1.57
C PHE A 124 -8.25 -31.33 -2.51
N LEU A 125 -7.84 -30.17 -1.98
CA LEU A 125 -7.48 -28.97 -2.76
C LEU A 125 -6.08 -29.08 -3.39
N HIS A 126 -5.23 -29.94 -2.85
CA HIS A 126 -3.85 -30.12 -3.30
C HIS A 126 -3.78 -31.06 -4.52
N ARG A 127 -4.43 -30.67 -5.62
CA ARG A 127 -4.46 -31.42 -6.90
C ARG A 127 -3.72 -30.66 -7.99
N ASP A 128 -3.03 -31.37 -8.87
CA ASP A 128 -2.24 -30.77 -9.95
C ASP A 128 -3.09 -29.94 -10.93
N SER A 129 -4.33 -30.35 -11.17
CA SER A 129 -5.27 -29.57 -12.00
C SER A 129 -5.55 -28.18 -11.42
N PHE A 130 -5.71 -28.05 -10.10
CA PHE A 130 -5.91 -26.75 -9.46
C PHE A 130 -4.62 -25.93 -9.40
N LYS A 131 -3.49 -26.56 -9.07
CA LYS A 131 -2.17 -25.90 -9.05
C LYS A 131 -1.82 -25.25 -10.39
N LYS A 132 -2.14 -25.93 -11.50
CA LYS A 132 -1.90 -25.45 -12.86
C LYS A 132 -2.57 -24.11 -13.15
N HIS A 133 -3.77 -23.91 -12.62
CA HIS A 133 -4.65 -22.82 -13.03
C HIS A 133 -4.84 -21.72 -11.99
N ALA A 134 -4.71 -22.03 -10.69
CA ALA A 134 -5.03 -21.07 -9.63
C ALA A 134 -4.22 -19.76 -9.72
N TRP A 135 -2.91 -19.81 -9.94
CA TRP A 135 -2.03 -18.62 -9.95
C TRP A 135 -2.39 -17.56 -10.99
N TYR A 136 -2.88 -17.93 -12.19
CA TYR A 136 -3.28 -16.96 -13.20
C TYR A 136 -4.77 -16.62 -13.10
N LEU A 137 -5.60 -17.57 -12.64
CA LEU A 137 -7.03 -17.31 -12.42
C LEU A 137 -7.21 -16.28 -11.30
N THR A 138 -6.41 -16.31 -10.24
CA THR A 138 -6.44 -15.27 -9.19
C THR A 138 -6.13 -13.89 -9.74
N VAL A 139 -5.23 -13.77 -10.72
CA VAL A 139 -4.93 -12.50 -11.40
C VAL A 139 -6.11 -12.03 -12.23
N ILE A 140 -6.66 -12.90 -13.09
CA ILE A 140 -7.81 -12.58 -13.94
C ILE A 140 -9.02 -12.16 -13.10
N PHE A 141 -9.34 -12.94 -12.06
CA PHE A 141 -10.46 -12.62 -11.18
C PHE A 141 -10.20 -11.37 -10.35
N GLY A 142 -8.97 -11.15 -9.86
CA GLY A 142 -8.66 -9.94 -9.10
C GLY A 142 -8.82 -8.66 -9.93
N ILE A 143 -8.35 -8.66 -11.18
CA ILE A 143 -8.57 -7.56 -12.12
C ILE A 143 -10.07 -7.36 -12.38
N ALA A 144 -10.80 -8.44 -12.67
CA ALA A 144 -12.24 -8.36 -12.93
C ALA A 144 -13.02 -7.83 -11.72
N ILE A 145 -12.71 -8.30 -10.51
CA ILE A 145 -13.37 -7.86 -9.28
C ILE A 145 -13.11 -6.37 -9.06
N TRP A 146 -11.86 -5.90 -9.13
CA TRP A 146 -11.58 -4.47 -8.95
C TRP A 146 -12.31 -3.63 -10.02
N ALA A 147 -12.23 -4.03 -11.29
CA ALA A 147 -12.91 -3.34 -12.37
C ALA A 147 -14.44 -3.25 -12.19
N LEU A 148 -15.06 -4.25 -11.55
CA LEU A 148 -16.50 -4.27 -11.26
C LEU A 148 -16.89 -3.40 -10.05
N ILE A 149 -16.03 -3.31 -9.02
CA ILE A 149 -16.39 -2.60 -7.78
C ILE A 149 -15.86 -1.17 -7.71
N ARG A 150 -14.86 -0.80 -8.50
CA ARG A 150 -14.18 0.52 -8.41
C ARG A 150 -15.07 1.73 -8.61
N THR A 151 -16.24 1.58 -9.26
CA THR A 151 -17.23 2.65 -9.48
C THR A 151 -18.45 2.52 -8.55
N ALA A 152 -18.47 1.53 -7.66
CA ALA A 152 -19.53 1.41 -6.68
C ALA A 152 -19.31 2.43 -5.56
N PRO A 153 -20.36 3.06 -4.99
CA PRO A 153 -20.21 4.17 -4.04
C PRO A 153 -19.31 3.88 -2.83
N ALA A 154 -19.26 2.63 -2.38
CA ALA A 154 -18.41 2.23 -1.26
C ALA A 154 -16.90 2.19 -1.59
N PHE A 155 -16.52 2.23 -2.86
CA PHE A 155 -15.12 2.11 -3.33
C PHE A 155 -14.72 3.23 -4.28
N ASP A 156 -15.68 4.01 -4.76
CA ASP A 156 -15.45 5.05 -5.75
C ASP A 156 -14.73 6.24 -5.12
N ILE A 157 -13.58 6.59 -5.70
CA ILE A 157 -12.85 7.81 -5.37
C ILE A 157 -13.32 8.85 -6.38
N SER A 158 -14.47 9.45 -6.07
CA SER A 158 -15.24 10.27 -7.02
C SER A 158 -14.65 11.64 -7.25
N ASP A 159 -14.11 12.25 -6.20
CA ASP A 159 -13.75 13.67 -6.22
C ASP A 159 -12.34 13.93 -5.68
N ALA A 160 -11.59 14.77 -6.39
CA ALA A 160 -10.28 15.28 -6.01
C ALA A 160 -10.11 16.75 -6.43
N SER A 161 -9.49 17.53 -5.55
CA SER A 161 -9.16 18.93 -5.81
C SER A 161 -7.75 19.25 -5.36
N TRP A 162 -7.07 20.11 -6.13
CA TRP A 162 -5.87 20.79 -5.68
C TRP A 162 -6.26 21.93 -4.73
N ILE A 163 -5.45 22.12 -3.70
CA ILE A 163 -5.46 23.31 -2.85
C ILE A 163 -4.19 24.08 -3.19
N THR A 164 -4.34 25.35 -3.55
CA THR A 164 -3.22 26.27 -3.76
C THR A 164 -3.31 27.43 -2.78
N CYS A 165 -2.20 27.75 -2.14
CA CYS A 165 -2.06 28.93 -1.28
C CYS A 165 -0.88 29.76 -1.76
N GLN A 166 -1.07 31.07 -1.79
CA GLN A 166 0.01 32.03 -1.94
C GLN A 166 0.13 32.85 -0.65
N GLU A 167 1.35 33.00 -0.15
CA GLU A 167 1.64 33.69 1.12
C GLU A 167 1.01 35.09 1.13
N GLY A 168 0.24 35.37 2.18
CA GLY A 168 -0.47 36.64 2.36
C GLY A 168 -1.90 36.67 1.82
N ASP A 169 -2.33 35.64 1.08
CA ASP A 169 -3.73 35.50 0.67
C ASP A 169 -4.63 35.17 1.88
N PRO A 170 -5.87 35.68 1.89
CA PRO A 170 -6.77 35.52 3.04
C PRO A 170 -7.24 34.07 3.24
N GLN A 171 -7.26 33.26 2.17
CA GLN A 171 -7.62 31.84 2.17
C GLN A 171 -7.00 31.13 0.97
N ALA A 172 -6.88 29.80 1.07
CA ALA A 172 -6.48 28.95 -0.05
C ALA A 172 -7.56 28.86 -1.14
N GLU A 173 -7.14 28.63 -2.38
CA GLU A 173 -8.04 28.39 -3.52
C GLU A 173 -8.16 26.89 -3.82
N LEU A 174 -9.38 26.44 -4.17
CA LEU A 174 -9.64 25.10 -4.68
C LEU A 174 -9.61 25.09 -6.21
N HIS A 175 -8.98 24.06 -6.75
CA HIS A 175 -9.02 23.77 -8.17
C HIS A 175 -9.36 22.30 -8.39
N THR A 176 -10.55 22.04 -8.91
CA THR A 176 -11.01 20.67 -9.21
C THR A 176 -10.03 19.97 -10.16
N TRP A 177 -9.60 18.78 -9.76
CA TRP A 177 -8.82 17.89 -10.62
C TRP A 177 -9.76 16.93 -11.37
N PHE A 178 -10.64 16.24 -10.64
CA PHE A 178 -11.72 15.44 -11.21
C PHE A 178 -12.89 15.33 -10.24
N GLY A 179 -14.07 14.98 -10.77
CA GLY A 179 -15.31 14.93 -9.99
C GLY A 179 -15.93 16.30 -9.80
N GLU A 180 -16.58 16.51 -8.67
CA GLU A 180 -17.25 17.74 -8.29
C GLU A 180 -16.72 18.27 -6.96
N GLU A 181 -16.73 19.59 -6.79
CA GLU A 181 -16.37 20.22 -5.53
C GLU A 181 -17.45 19.93 -4.47
N GLN A 182 -17.04 19.34 -3.35
CA GLN A 182 -17.94 18.95 -2.26
C GLN A 182 -17.84 19.94 -1.08
N GLU A 183 -18.87 19.99 -0.24
CA GLU A 183 -18.91 20.88 0.94
C GLU A 183 -17.74 20.63 1.89
N TRP A 184 -17.42 19.36 2.17
CA TRP A 184 -16.28 18.99 3.01
C TRP A 184 -14.94 19.50 2.48
N MET A 185 -14.79 19.74 1.17
CA MET A 185 -13.55 20.30 0.61
C MET A 185 -13.36 21.76 1.02
N ARG A 186 -14.46 22.51 1.14
CA ARG A 186 -14.45 23.89 1.62
C ARG A 186 -14.17 23.95 3.11
N ASP A 187 -14.74 23.03 3.88
CA ASP A 187 -14.45 22.91 5.32
C ASP A 187 -12.94 22.74 5.56
N VAL A 188 -12.25 21.96 4.71
CA VAL A 188 -10.79 21.81 4.79
C VAL A 188 -10.04 23.12 4.51
N VAL A 189 -10.49 23.91 3.52
CA VAL A 189 -9.90 25.23 3.25
C VAL A 189 -10.11 26.19 4.42
N ASP A 190 -11.29 26.16 5.02
CA ASP A 190 -11.61 26.96 6.20
C ASP A 190 -10.76 26.56 7.41
N GLU A 191 -10.53 25.25 7.61
CA GLU A 191 -9.67 24.73 8.68
C GLU A 191 -8.18 25.01 8.48
N VAL A 192 -7.71 25.02 7.22
CA VAL A 192 -6.35 25.45 6.89
C VAL A 192 -6.17 26.94 7.22
N GLY A 193 -7.19 27.75 6.98
CA GLY A 193 -7.18 29.17 7.30
C GLY A 193 -6.33 30.02 6.34
N PRO A 194 -5.81 31.17 6.80
CA PRO A 194 -5.04 32.09 5.96
C PRO A 194 -3.74 31.50 5.43
N CYS A 195 -3.32 31.92 4.23
CA CYS A 195 -2.08 31.45 3.61
C CYS A 195 -0.86 32.03 4.31
N THR A 196 -0.30 31.28 5.27
CA THR A 196 0.93 31.65 6.00
C THR A 196 2.21 31.36 5.23
N GLN A 197 2.12 30.55 4.17
CA GLN A 197 3.22 30.19 3.27
C GLN A 197 2.65 29.78 1.91
N ASP A 198 3.48 29.83 0.87
CA ASP A 198 3.16 29.22 -0.41
C ASP A 198 3.06 27.69 -0.24
N PHE A 199 1.98 27.08 -0.70
CA PHE A 199 1.90 25.62 -0.83
C PHE A 199 0.92 25.16 -1.90
N GLU A 200 1.14 23.93 -2.37
CA GLU A 200 0.23 23.24 -3.28
C GLU A 200 0.09 21.77 -2.85
N THR A 201 -1.15 21.31 -2.64
CA THR A 201 -1.45 19.93 -2.20
C THR A 201 -2.77 19.44 -2.80
N THR A 202 -3.15 18.19 -2.51
CA THR A 202 -4.44 17.60 -2.93
C THR A 202 -5.27 17.17 -1.75
N ILE A 203 -6.58 17.25 -1.92
CA ILE A 203 -7.56 16.56 -1.09
C ILE A 203 -8.40 15.66 -1.98
N VAL A 204 -8.69 14.47 -1.47
CA VAL A 204 -9.35 13.42 -2.25
C VAL A 204 -10.34 12.68 -1.38
N THR A 205 -11.45 12.27 -1.99
CA THR A 205 -12.46 11.41 -1.37
C THR A 205 -11.82 10.09 -0.92
N GLN A 206 -12.16 9.65 0.30
CA GLN A 206 -11.58 8.46 0.92
C GLN A 206 -12.68 7.47 1.28
N PRO A 207 -13.08 6.58 0.34
CA PRO A 207 -14.19 5.66 0.56
C PRO A 207 -13.83 4.51 1.51
N ASP A 208 -14.72 4.20 2.45
CA ASP A 208 -14.50 3.18 3.49
C ASP A 208 -14.25 1.78 2.94
N GLY A 209 -14.89 1.41 1.82
CA GLY A 209 -14.69 0.10 1.19
C GLY A 209 -13.27 -0.07 0.65
N ALA A 210 -12.64 1.01 0.17
CA ALA A 210 -11.24 0.97 -0.25
C ALA A 210 -10.31 0.69 0.94
N TRP A 211 -10.53 1.36 2.08
CA TRP A 211 -9.83 1.07 3.34
C TRP A 211 -10.06 -0.38 3.81
N ALA A 212 -11.29 -0.89 3.67
CA ALA A 212 -11.61 -2.27 4.02
C ALA A 212 -10.77 -3.28 3.21
N ILE A 213 -10.51 -3.03 1.92
CA ILE A 213 -9.63 -3.87 1.09
C ILE A 213 -8.18 -3.84 1.62
N VAL A 214 -7.68 -2.66 1.97
CA VAL A 214 -6.32 -2.49 2.52
C VAL A 214 -6.16 -3.25 3.83
N VAL A 215 -7.18 -3.23 4.70
CA VAL A 215 -7.21 -3.95 5.98
C VAL A 215 -7.42 -5.45 5.79
N LEU A 216 -8.24 -5.87 4.82
CA LEU A 216 -8.53 -7.28 4.57
C LEU A 216 -7.31 -8.05 4.07
N SER A 217 -6.44 -7.42 3.28
CA SER A 217 -5.21 -8.02 2.75
C SER A 217 -4.28 -8.60 3.83
N PRO A 218 -3.84 -7.85 4.85
CA PRO A 218 -3.03 -8.38 5.94
C PRO A 218 -3.80 -9.38 6.84
N LEU A 219 -5.12 -9.25 6.98
CA LEU A 219 -5.94 -10.25 7.69
C LEU A 219 -5.98 -11.59 6.94
N ALA A 220 -6.12 -11.55 5.61
CA ALA A 220 -6.01 -12.74 4.76
C ALA A 220 -4.60 -13.36 4.83
N SER A 221 -3.56 -12.52 4.91
CA SER A 221 -2.17 -12.94 5.17
C SER A 221 -2.01 -13.64 6.54
N LEU A 222 -2.69 -13.17 7.59
CA LEU A 222 -2.71 -13.84 8.90
C LEU A 222 -3.37 -15.22 8.82
N MET A 223 -4.49 -15.35 8.11
CA MET A 223 -5.12 -16.64 7.88
C MET A 223 -4.18 -17.58 7.09
N ALA A 224 -3.53 -17.07 6.05
CA ALA A 224 -2.50 -17.78 5.28
C ALA A 224 -1.37 -18.32 6.18
N LEU A 225 -0.90 -17.52 7.14
CA LEU A 225 0.11 -17.92 8.11
C LEU A 225 -0.34 -19.11 8.98
N LEU A 226 -1.59 -19.10 9.46
CA LEU A 226 -2.16 -20.22 10.23
C LEU A 226 -2.25 -21.50 9.39
N LEU A 227 -2.60 -21.38 8.11
CA LEU A 227 -2.62 -22.49 7.18
C LEU A 227 -1.20 -23.04 6.96
N ILE A 228 -0.20 -22.19 6.68
CA ILE A 228 1.19 -22.63 6.50
C ILE A 228 1.71 -23.33 7.76
N ARG A 229 1.40 -22.83 8.96
CA ARG A 229 1.76 -23.50 10.22
C ARG A 229 1.18 -24.92 10.30
N SER A 230 -0.08 -25.08 9.92
CA SER A 230 -0.71 -26.39 9.84
C SER A 230 -0.08 -27.28 8.78
N SER A 231 0.39 -26.72 7.67
CA SER A 231 1.09 -27.44 6.60
C SER A 231 2.44 -27.98 7.08
N ILE A 232 3.27 -27.13 7.74
CA ILE A 232 4.56 -27.53 8.33
C ILE A 232 4.38 -28.75 9.25
N ARG A 233 3.38 -28.69 10.14
CA ARG A 233 3.05 -29.81 11.04
C ARG A 233 2.71 -31.07 10.26
N SER A 234 1.97 -30.95 9.16
CA SER A 234 1.61 -32.10 8.33
C SER A 234 2.78 -32.71 7.53
N HIS A 235 3.80 -31.92 7.19
CA HIS A 235 5.01 -32.41 6.53
C HIS A 235 6.01 -33.07 7.49
N LEU A 236 5.91 -32.75 8.79
CA LEU A 236 6.74 -33.35 9.85
C LEU A 236 6.11 -34.62 10.46
N GLU A 237 4.78 -34.79 10.35
CA GLU A 237 4.05 -35.95 10.84
C GLU A 237 3.84 -37.00 9.71
N GLY A 238 4.73 -37.99 9.58
CA GLY A 238 4.60 -39.11 8.63
C GLY A 238 5.82 -40.05 8.56
N GLU A 239 5.69 -41.22 7.90
CA GLU A 239 6.76 -42.24 7.77
C GLU A 239 7.96 -41.79 6.91
N ASN A 240 7.84 -40.69 6.14
CA ASN A 240 8.94 -40.05 5.40
C ASN A 240 8.80 -38.51 5.47
N PRO A 241 9.46 -37.84 6.44
CA PRO A 241 9.38 -36.39 6.58
C PRO A 241 10.10 -35.68 5.42
N ASP A 242 9.40 -34.77 4.74
CA ASP A 242 9.98 -33.92 3.70
C ASP A 242 10.59 -32.65 4.32
N ILE A 243 11.85 -32.79 4.74
CA ILE A 243 12.62 -31.74 5.42
C ILE A 243 12.81 -30.52 4.50
N SER A 244 12.95 -30.73 3.19
CA SER A 244 13.18 -29.66 2.22
C SER A 244 11.96 -28.76 2.03
N SER A 245 10.78 -29.38 1.87
CA SER A 245 9.50 -28.67 1.81
C SER A 245 9.17 -27.99 3.14
N SER A 246 9.52 -28.61 4.27
CA SER A 246 9.38 -28.03 5.61
C SER A 246 10.25 -26.77 5.78
N LEU A 247 11.50 -26.78 5.30
CA LEU A 247 12.39 -25.61 5.35
C LEU A 247 11.90 -24.45 4.48
N THR A 248 11.44 -24.72 3.25
CA THR A 248 10.82 -23.69 2.39
C THR A 248 9.55 -23.12 3.03
N SER A 249 8.70 -23.99 3.58
CA SER A 249 7.47 -23.58 4.29
C SER A 249 7.77 -22.79 5.56
N ARG A 250 8.88 -23.06 6.25
CA ARG A 250 9.31 -22.33 7.45
C ARG A 250 9.81 -20.93 7.10
N SER A 251 10.60 -20.77 6.04
CA SER A 251 11.02 -19.44 5.56
C SER A 251 9.81 -18.61 5.11
N LEU A 252 8.86 -19.24 4.41
CA LEU A 252 7.58 -18.63 4.03
C LEU A 252 6.81 -18.16 5.27
N TYR A 253 6.65 -19.03 6.27
CA TYR A 253 6.00 -18.71 7.54
C TYR A 253 6.64 -17.50 8.23
N ILE A 254 7.97 -17.43 8.28
CA ILE A 254 8.68 -16.30 8.91
C ILE A 254 8.42 -15.01 8.11
N GLY A 255 8.45 -15.04 6.78
CA GLY A 255 8.13 -13.87 5.95
C GLY A 255 6.71 -13.33 6.20
N PHE A 256 5.71 -14.22 6.17
CA PHE A 256 4.33 -13.89 6.52
C PHE A 256 4.19 -13.36 7.96
N LEU A 257 4.94 -13.92 8.91
CA LEU A 257 4.92 -13.49 10.31
C LEU A 257 5.42 -12.04 10.43
N GLY A 258 6.52 -11.71 9.75
CA GLY A 258 7.04 -10.35 9.73
C GLY A 258 6.01 -9.35 9.21
N LYS A 259 5.31 -9.68 8.12
CA LYS A 259 4.22 -8.86 7.59
C LYS A 259 3.07 -8.65 8.58
N VAL A 260 2.64 -9.71 9.25
CA VAL A 260 1.58 -9.63 10.27
C VAL A 260 2.01 -8.75 11.45
N ILE A 261 3.27 -8.86 11.89
CA ILE A 261 3.83 -8.02 12.95
C ILE A 261 3.86 -6.56 12.49
N SER A 262 4.35 -6.27 11.29
CA SER A 262 4.32 -4.92 10.70
C SER A 262 2.91 -4.35 10.64
N PHE A 263 1.93 -5.14 10.18
CA PHE A 263 0.54 -4.71 10.15
C PHE A 263 0.01 -4.38 11.56
N PHE A 264 0.31 -5.22 12.56
CA PHE A 264 -0.10 -4.94 13.94
C PHE A 264 0.53 -3.65 14.48
N LEU A 265 1.82 -3.41 14.20
CA LEU A 265 2.49 -2.16 14.55
C LEU A 265 1.85 -0.95 13.87
N TYR A 266 1.46 -1.08 12.60
CA TYR A 266 0.73 -0.04 11.87
C TYR A 266 -0.62 0.28 12.52
N VAL A 267 -1.43 -0.74 12.84
CA VAL A 267 -2.74 -0.56 13.50
C VAL A 267 -2.60 0.05 14.89
N VAL A 268 -1.60 -0.37 15.67
CA VAL A 268 -1.34 0.22 17.00
C VAL A 268 -0.98 1.70 16.86
N LEU A 269 -0.12 2.05 15.90
CA LEU A 269 0.27 3.44 15.66
C LEU A 269 -0.92 4.29 15.20
N LEU A 270 -1.76 3.79 14.29
CA LEU A 270 -2.98 4.50 13.87
C LEU A 270 -3.99 4.65 15.00
N THR A 271 -4.14 3.64 15.87
CA THR A 271 -4.99 3.72 17.05
C THR A 271 -4.49 4.81 18.00
N ILE A 272 -3.18 4.86 18.25
CA ILE A 272 -2.57 5.92 19.07
C ILE A 272 -2.85 7.29 18.43
N LEU A 273 -2.62 7.44 17.13
CA LEU A 273 -2.89 8.68 16.40
C LEU A 273 -4.37 9.12 16.49
N THR A 274 -5.29 8.18 16.33
CA THR A 274 -6.74 8.41 16.46
C THR A 274 -7.09 8.89 17.87
N ILE A 275 -6.53 8.27 18.91
CA ILE A 275 -6.72 8.71 20.31
C ILE A 275 -6.15 10.10 20.55
N LEU A 276 -4.95 10.39 20.01
CA LEU A 276 -4.31 11.71 20.14
C LEU A 276 -5.06 12.80 19.38
N HIS A 277 -5.70 12.46 18.26
CA HIS A 277 -6.47 13.41 17.46
C HIS A 277 -7.88 13.63 18.02
N GLY A 278 -8.52 12.59 18.54
CA GLY A 278 -9.91 12.60 19.01
C GLY A 278 -10.91 11.97 18.02
N ASP A 279 -10.50 11.75 16.77
CA ASP A 279 -11.27 11.07 15.73
C ASP A 279 -10.33 10.35 14.73
N GLN A 280 -10.90 9.62 13.78
CA GLN A 280 -10.17 8.90 12.74
C GLN A 280 -9.29 9.85 11.92
N VAL A 281 -8.00 9.52 11.86
CA VAL A 281 -7.02 10.29 11.07
C VAL A 281 -7.04 9.85 9.61
N THR A 282 -7.08 10.82 8.71
CA THR A 282 -7.11 10.65 7.26
C THR A 282 -6.04 11.52 6.58
N PHE A 283 -5.90 11.39 5.25
CA PHE A 283 -5.02 12.27 4.47
C PHE A 283 -5.45 13.76 4.51
N ILE A 284 -6.69 14.05 4.87
CA ILE A 284 -7.17 15.43 5.04
C ILE A 284 -6.51 16.07 6.28
N ASN A 285 -6.44 15.33 7.39
CA ASN A 285 -5.84 15.82 8.62
C ASN A 285 -4.33 16.09 8.44
N GLU A 286 -3.66 15.32 7.58
CA GLU A 286 -2.27 15.59 7.19
C GLU A 286 -2.12 16.99 6.59
N THR A 287 -3.00 17.36 5.64
CA THR A 287 -2.99 18.67 5.00
C THR A 287 -3.15 19.78 6.03
N ILE A 288 -4.11 19.64 6.95
CA ILE A 288 -4.38 20.62 8.01
C ILE A 288 -3.17 20.74 8.96
N TRP A 289 -2.60 19.62 9.42
CA TRP A 289 -1.46 19.66 10.35
C TRP A 289 -0.17 20.19 9.72
N ARG A 290 -0.05 20.11 8.39
CA ARG A 290 1.14 20.58 7.68
C ARG A 290 1.05 22.06 7.32
N TYR A 291 -0.11 22.49 6.83
CA TYR A 291 -0.27 23.80 6.20
C TYR A 291 -1.17 24.77 6.95
N GLY A 292 -2.03 24.29 7.86
CA GLY A 292 -2.79 25.16 8.75
C GLY A 292 -1.96 25.74 9.89
N GLU A 293 -2.61 26.46 10.80
CA GLU A 293 -1.98 26.98 12.03
C GLU A 293 -1.62 25.83 13.01
N ALA A 294 -0.52 25.15 12.70
CA ALA A 294 -0.14 23.92 13.36
C ALA A 294 0.63 24.16 14.67
N SER A 295 0.14 23.59 15.77
CA SER A 295 0.87 23.54 17.04
C SER A 295 2.05 22.55 16.98
N SER A 296 2.96 22.61 17.96
CA SER A 296 4.00 21.58 18.10
C SER A 296 3.44 20.16 18.28
N PHE A 297 2.20 20.05 18.79
CA PHE A 297 1.52 18.76 18.92
C PHE A 297 0.97 18.27 17.58
N ASP A 298 0.48 19.16 16.70
CA ASP A 298 0.09 18.82 15.34
C ASP A 298 1.28 18.38 14.49
N ARG A 299 2.42 19.04 14.66
CA ARG A 299 3.70 18.61 14.08
C ARG A 299 4.08 17.19 14.51
N PHE A 300 3.88 16.85 15.78
CA PHE A 300 4.13 15.50 16.28
C PHE A 300 3.17 14.46 15.67
N LYS A 301 1.87 14.78 15.56
CA LYS A 301 0.89 13.92 14.87
C LYS A 301 1.24 13.72 13.40
N LEU A 302 1.64 14.78 12.69
CA LEU A 302 2.10 14.72 11.30
C LEU A 302 3.32 13.80 11.15
N PHE A 303 4.30 13.91 12.06
CA PHE A 303 5.46 13.02 12.07
C PHE A 303 5.05 11.55 12.24
N LEU A 304 4.22 11.25 13.24
CA LEU A 304 3.75 9.88 13.49
C LEU A 304 2.95 9.33 12.30
N TRP A 305 2.13 10.17 11.65
CA TRP A 305 1.37 9.80 10.46
C TRP A 305 2.30 9.42 9.30
N ILE A 306 3.26 10.27 8.95
CA ILE A 306 4.23 9.99 7.88
C ILE A 306 5.10 8.78 8.26
N PHE A 307 5.50 8.65 9.52
CA PHE A 307 6.26 7.50 10.00
C PHE A 307 5.49 6.18 9.84
N SER A 308 4.16 6.19 9.99
CA SER A 308 3.32 5.01 9.80
C SER A 308 3.46 4.41 8.40
N PHE A 309 3.71 5.26 7.38
CA PHE A 309 3.87 4.82 6.00
C PHE A 309 5.13 4.00 5.75
N VAL A 310 6.13 4.07 6.63
CA VAL A 310 7.36 3.27 6.55
C VAL A 310 7.07 1.79 6.83
N ILE A 311 6.07 1.50 7.65
CA ILE A 311 5.84 0.18 8.24
C ILE A 311 5.49 -0.87 7.17
N THR A 312 4.63 -0.50 6.22
CA THR A 312 4.19 -1.40 5.14
C THR A 312 5.33 -1.77 4.18
N PRO A 313 6.09 -0.83 3.60
CA PRO A 313 7.26 -1.14 2.79
C PRO A 313 8.29 -1.99 3.54
N ILE A 314 8.59 -1.71 4.82
CA ILE A 314 9.51 -2.53 5.61
C ILE A 314 9.01 -3.97 5.75
N GLY A 315 7.71 -4.16 6.05
CA GLY A 315 7.11 -5.49 6.16
C GLY A 315 7.22 -6.31 4.86
N ILE A 316 6.99 -5.66 3.72
CA ILE A 316 7.14 -6.27 2.39
C ILE A 316 8.62 -6.58 2.09
N ALA A 317 9.53 -5.65 2.37
CA ALA A 317 10.97 -5.87 2.20
C ALA A 317 11.49 -7.05 3.02
N PHE A 318 11.01 -7.20 4.26
CA PHE A 318 11.35 -8.32 5.12
C PHE A 318 10.82 -9.66 4.56
N GLU A 319 9.55 -9.72 4.16
CA GLU A 319 8.98 -10.91 3.52
C GLU A 319 9.77 -11.30 2.27
N CYS A 320 10.07 -10.31 1.43
CA CYS A 320 10.85 -10.44 0.22
C CYS A 320 12.23 -11.05 0.49
N MET A 321 12.95 -10.56 1.51
CA MET A 321 14.22 -11.12 1.99
C MET A 321 14.08 -12.58 2.43
N MET A 322 13.00 -12.93 3.14
CA MET A 322 12.75 -14.31 3.56
C MET A 322 12.48 -15.25 2.39
N PHE A 323 11.88 -14.77 1.30
CA PHE A 323 11.68 -15.57 0.08
C PHE A 323 12.99 -15.80 -0.67
N VAL A 324 13.91 -14.83 -0.68
CA VAL A 324 15.29 -15.06 -1.17
C VAL A 324 15.94 -16.19 -0.37
N HIS A 325 15.86 -16.12 0.96
CA HIS A 325 16.42 -17.14 1.82
C HIS A 325 15.82 -18.53 1.57
N ALA A 326 14.52 -18.61 1.25
CA ALA A 326 13.83 -19.85 0.92
C ALA A 326 14.24 -20.45 -0.42
N THR A 327 14.60 -19.60 -1.39
CA THR A 327 14.92 -20.01 -2.78
C THR A 327 16.38 -20.37 -2.98
N LEU A 328 17.28 -19.82 -2.17
CA LEU A 328 18.72 -20.16 -2.17
C LEU A 328 19.05 -21.47 -1.45
N LYS A 329 18.08 -22.13 -0.81
CA LYS A 329 18.23 -23.40 -0.08
C LYS A 329 17.55 -24.57 -0.81
#